data_AF-A0A0Q5NMA5-F1
#
_entry.id   AF-A0A0Q5NMA5-F1
#
_cell.length_a   1.000
_cell.length_b   1.000
_cell.length_c   1.000
_cell.angle_alpha   90.00
_cell.angle_beta   90.00
_cell.angle_gamma   90.00
#
_symmetry.space_group_name_H-M   'P 1'
#
loop_
_entity.id
_entity.type
_entity.pdbx_description
1 polymer ?
#
loop_
_entity_poly.entity_id
_entity_poly.type
_entity_poly.pdbx_seq_one_letter_code
_entity_poly.pdbx_strand_id
1 'polypeptide(L)'
;MPASLFKNLMIVYKPVLLWNVLVSLLIGLFFVVDGYDKPGGYAMTIFMKPIGWFFSIIIERFFLQKHRYFYKNMGLGFRKILGNIILYDIAILLLIITTTLLCRNFLLTVLPSNLIKGQY
;
A
#
# COMPACT_ATOMS: atom_id res chain seq x y z
N MET A 1 -0.95 -19.56 -16.34
CA MET A 1 -1.12 -20.14 -14.99
C MET A 1 -2.57 -20.61 -14.85
N PRO A 2 -2.85 -21.84 -14.42
CA PRO A 2 -4.22 -22.35 -14.26
C PRO A 2 -5.04 -21.48 -13.30
N ALA A 3 -6.31 -21.22 -13.62
CA ALA A 3 -7.16 -20.30 -12.85
C ALA A 3 -7.36 -20.76 -11.39
N SER A 4 -7.42 -22.07 -11.14
CA SER A 4 -7.52 -22.66 -9.79
C SER A 4 -6.28 -22.39 -8.93
N LEU A 5 -5.10 -22.41 -9.54
CA LEU A 5 -3.82 -22.13 -8.88
C LEU A 5 -3.67 -20.66 -8.53
N PHE A 6 -4.11 -19.76 -9.41
CA PHE A 6 -4.14 -18.31 -9.14
C PHE A 6 -5.10 -17.98 -7.97
N LYS A 7 -6.27 -18.63 -7.93
CA LYS A 7 -7.26 -18.42 -6.87
C LYS A 7 -6.72 -18.82 -5.49
N ASN A 8 -6.03 -19.96 -5.41
CA ASN A 8 -5.39 -20.41 -4.16
C ASN A 8 -4.22 -19.49 -3.75
N LEU A 9 -3.45 -19.00 -4.71
CA LEU A 9 -2.40 -18.01 -4.45
C LEU A 9 -2.98 -16.72 -3.84
N MET A 10 -4.10 -16.24 -4.40
CA MET A 10 -4.81 -15.05 -3.92
C MET A 10 -5.32 -15.22 -2.49
N ILE A 11 -5.85 -16.39 -2.14
CA ILE A 11 -6.37 -16.66 -0.79
C ILE A 11 -5.26 -16.56 0.25
N VAL A 12 -4.07 -17.11 -0.06
CA VAL A 12 -2.91 -17.07 0.84
C VAL A 12 -2.34 -15.65 0.95
N TYR A 13 -2.39 -14.87 -0.13
CA TYR A 13 -1.87 -13.50 -0.18
C TYR A 13 -2.82 -12.43 0.36
N LYS A 14 -4.12 -12.73 0.44
CA LYS A 14 -5.16 -11.82 0.92
C LYS A 14 -4.79 -11.07 2.21
N PRO A 15 -4.30 -11.71 3.29
CA PRO A 15 -3.95 -11.00 4.53
C PRO A 15 -2.79 -10.01 4.35
N VAL A 16 -1.77 -10.36 3.56
CA VAL A 16 -0.62 -9.49 3.31
C VAL A 16 -1.02 -8.28 2.47
N LEU A 17 -1.83 -8.50 1.43
CA LEU A 17 -2.39 -7.42 0.61
C LEU A 17 -3.26 -6.48 1.45
N LEU A 18 -4.14 -7.03 2.29
CA LEU A 18 -5.01 -6.24 3.15
C LEU A 18 -4.20 -5.40 4.15
N TRP A 19 -3.15 -5.97 4.73
CA TRP A 19 -2.23 -5.24 5.62
C TRP A 19 -1.53 -4.07 4.90
N ASN A 20 -0.95 -4.31 3.72
CA ASN A 20 -0.28 -3.27 2.94
C ASN A 20 -1.24 -2.15 2.52
N VAL A 21 -2.49 -2.48 2.15
CA VAL A 21 -3.54 -1.49 1.85
C VAL A 21 -3.88 -0.66 3.08
N LEU A 22 -4.03 -1.28 4.26
CA LEU A 22 -4.31 -0.56 5.51
C LEU A 22 -3.17 0.41 5.87
N VAL A 23 -1.91 -0.04 5.79
CA VAL A 23 -0.75 0.82 6.06
C VAL A 23 -0.69 1.99 5.07
N SER A 24 -0.96 1.73 3.79
CA SER A 24 -0.97 2.77 2.76
C SER A 24 -2.11 3.77 2.93
N LEU A 25 -3.30 3.31 3.35
CA LEU A 25 -4.43 4.17 3.70
C LEU A 25 -4.12 5.04 4.90
N LEU A 26 -3.51 4.47 5.95
CA LEU A 26 -3.12 5.21 7.15
C LEU A 26 -2.17 6.35 6.78
N ILE A 27 -1.14 6.05 5.98
CA ILE A 27 -0.20 7.04 5.44
C ILE A 27 -0.94 8.11 4.63
N GLY A 28 -1.85 7.71 3.74
CA GLY A 28 -2.67 8.63 2.95
C GLY A 28 -3.52 9.58 3.81
N LEU A 29 -4.06 9.07 4.92
CA LEU A 29 -4.86 9.86 5.86
C LEU A 29 -3.99 10.92 6.57
N PHE A 30 -2.78 10.56 7.00
CA PHE A 30 -1.82 11.52 7.53
C PHE A 30 -1.40 12.56 6.48
N PHE A 31 -1.25 12.18 5.21
CA PHE A 31 -1.00 13.12 4.12
C PHE A 31 -2.13 14.11 3.88
N VAL A 32 -3.39 13.68 4.01
CA VAL A 32 -4.56 14.57 3.87
C VAL A 32 -4.66 15.56 5.04
N VAL A 33 -4.35 15.12 6.26
CA VAL A 33 -4.47 15.95 7.47
C VAL A 33 -3.35 16.98 7.59
N ASP A 34 -2.09 16.60 7.37
CA ASP A 34 -0.94 17.50 7.59
C ASP A 34 -0.43 18.18 6.32
N GLY A 35 -0.84 17.71 5.14
CA GLY A 35 -0.45 18.23 3.84
C GLY A 35 0.98 17.87 3.42
N TYR A 36 1.23 17.89 2.11
CA TYR A 36 2.56 17.67 1.50
C TYR A 36 3.59 18.77 1.83
N ASP A 37 3.17 19.86 2.48
CA ASP A 37 4.05 20.99 2.75
C ASP A 37 4.82 20.81 4.07
N LYS A 38 4.42 19.86 4.92
CA LYS A 38 5.10 19.58 6.19
C LYS A 38 6.04 18.36 6.07
N PRO A 39 7.26 18.44 6.62
CA PRO A 39 8.22 17.33 6.59
C PRO A 39 7.73 16.07 7.32
N GLY A 40 6.76 16.21 8.24
CA GLY A 40 6.22 15.12 9.04
C GLY A 40 5.60 13.99 8.22
N GLY A 41 4.79 14.30 7.20
CA GLY A 41 4.14 13.29 6.36
C GLY A 41 5.13 12.44 5.56
N TYR A 42 6.20 13.07 5.06
CA TYR A 42 7.27 12.36 4.34
C TYR A 42 8.08 11.46 5.28
N ALA A 43 8.50 11.98 6.43
CA ALA A 43 9.25 11.21 7.42
C ALA A 43 8.43 9.99 7.86
N MET A 44 7.14 10.19 8.16
CA MET A 44 6.24 9.12 8.57
C MET A 44 6.12 8.02 7.50
N THR A 45 6.05 8.40 6.22
CA THR A 45 6.01 7.43 5.11
C THR A 45 7.28 6.59 5.03
N ILE A 46 8.44 7.23 5.17
CA ILE A 46 9.76 6.58 5.11
C ILE A 46 9.93 5.60 6.27
N PHE A 47 9.37 5.88 7.45
CA PHE A 47 9.46 4.97 8.61
C PHE A 47 8.36 3.91 8.65
N MET A 48 7.12 4.25 8.30
CA MET A 48 6.00 3.30 8.37
C MET A 48 6.06 2.24 7.28
N LYS A 49 6.55 2.55 6.07
CA LYS A 49 6.61 1.56 4.98
C LYS A 49 7.55 0.38 5.30
N PRO A 50 8.80 0.58 5.74
CA PRO A 50 9.67 -0.51 6.18
C PRO A 50 9.07 -1.35 7.32
N ILE A 51 8.40 -0.71 8.28
CA ILE A 51 7.71 -1.41 9.37
C ILE A 51 6.56 -2.26 8.79
N GLY A 52 5.75 -1.69 7.90
CA GLY A 52 4.69 -2.39 7.18
C GLY A 52 5.20 -3.60 6.41
N TRP A 53 6.32 -3.46 5.70
CA TRP A 53 6.98 -4.56 4.98
C TRP A 53 7.52 -5.63 5.92
N PHE A 54 8.09 -5.24 7.06
CA PHE A 54 8.55 -6.19 8.07
C PHE A 54 7.40 -7.04 8.60
N PHE A 55 6.25 -6.42 8.90
CA PHE A 55 5.03 -7.15 9.26
C PHE A 55 4.50 -8.02 8.12
N SER A 56 4.55 -7.55 6.87
CA SER A 56 4.20 -8.36 5.69
C SER A 56 5.08 -9.61 5.57
N ILE A 57 6.39 -9.52 5.84
CA ILE A 57 7.31 -10.67 5.89
C ILE A 57 6.93 -11.66 7.01
N ILE A 58 6.54 -11.15 8.19
CA ILE A 58 6.13 -11.98 9.32
C ILE A 58 4.83 -12.72 9.01
N ILE A 59 3.83 -12.01 8.49
CA ILE A 59 2.54 -12.59 8.07
C ILE A 59 2.81 -13.63 6.98
N GLU A 60 3.63 -13.29 5.98
CA GLU A 60 4.07 -14.26 4.97
C GLU A 60 4.67 -15.49 5.63
N ARG A 61 5.66 -15.37 6.52
CA ARG A 61 6.30 -16.53 7.15
C ARG A 61 5.32 -17.42 7.88
N PHE A 62 4.40 -16.85 8.65
CA PHE A 62 3.39 -17.61 9.40
C PHE A 62 2.42 -18.36 8.46
N PHE A 63 1.95 -17.72 7.39
CA PHE A 63 0.98 -18.32 6.47
C PHE A 63 1.62 -19.21 5.39
N LEU A 64 2.80 -18.86 4.89
CA LEU A 64 3.53 -19.62 3.86
C LEU A 64 4.17 -20.89 4.38
N GLN A 65 4.48 -20.99 5.68
CA GLN A 65 5.03 -22.23 6.24
C GLN A 65 4.07 -23.40 6.00
N LYS A 66 2.76 -23.16 6.09
CA LYS A 66 1.69 -24.13 5.79
C LYS A 66 1.60 -24.51 4.32
N HIS A 67 2.03 -23.63 3.41
CA HIS A 67 1.92 -23.81 1.95
C HIS A 67 3.27 -24.01 1.26
N ARG A 68 4.35 -24.22 2.01
CA ARG A 68 5.74 -24.30 1.48
C ARG A 68 5.89 -25.28 0.31
N TYR A 69 5.22 -26.43 0.38
CA TYR A 69 5.25 -27.45 -0.68
C TYR A 69 4.52 -27.01 -1.96
N PHE A 70 3.43 -26.25 -1.83
CA PHE A 70 2.68 -25.70 -2.96
C PHE A 70 3.52 -24.68 -3.76
N TYR A 71 4.22 -23.79 -3.07
CA TYR A 71 5.09 -22.80 -3.72
C TYR A 71 6.34 -23.44 -4.34
N LYS A 72 6.89 -24.48 -3.69
CA LYS A 72 7.99 -25.27 -4.26
C LYS A 72 7.60 -25.94 -5.58
N ASN A 73 6.38 -26.50 -5.65
CA ASN A 73 5.85 -27.12 -6.87
C ASN A 73 5.52 -26.10 -7.98
N MET A 74 5.28 -24.83 -7.64
CA MET A 74 5.11 -23.75 -8.63
C MET A 74 6.42 -23.16 -9.16
N GLY A 75 7.58 -23.54 -8.62
CA GLY A 75 8.86 -22.89 -8.96
C GLY A 75 8.93 -21.42 -8.50
N LEU A 76 8.02 -21.00 -7.62
CA LEU A 76 7.99 -19.64 -7.08
C LEU A 76 8.86 -19.58 -5.83
N GLY A 77 10.08 -19.06 -5.99
CA GLY A 77 10.96 -18.77 -4.86
C GLY A 77 10.41 -17.63 -4.00
N PHE A 78 10.59 -17.73 -2.68
CA PHE A 78 10.19 -16.73 -1.68
C PHE A 78 10.66 -15.30 -2.03
N ARG A 79 11.84 -15.16 -2.65
CA ARG A 79 12.38 -13.87 -3.11
C ARG A 79 11.50 -13.18 -4.17
N LYS A 80 10.96 -13.94 -5.13
CA LYS A 80 10.10 -13.38 -6.20
C LYS A 80 8.75 -12.94 -5.66
N ILE A 81 8.23 -13.72 -4.72
CA ILE A 81 6.99 -13.45 -3.98
C ILE A 81 7.10 -12.12 -3.22
N LEU A 82 8.15 -11.97 -2.40
CA LEU A 82 8.41 -10.73 -1.66
C LEU A 82 8.59 -9.52 -2.57
N GLY A 83 9.36 -9.69 -3.66
CA GLY A 83 9.57 -8.63 -4.64
C GLY A 83 8.25 -8.13 -5.24
N ASN A 84 7.35 -9.05 -5.61
CA ASN A 84 6.04 -8.68 -6.13
C ASN A 84 5.18 -7.96 -5.08
N ILE A 85 5.20 -8.40 -3.81
CA ILE A 85 4.44 -7.75 -2.72
C ILE A 85 4.88 -6.31 -2.53
N ILE A 86 6.19 -6.07 -2.48
CA ILE A 86 6.75 -4.72 -2.34
C ILE A 86 6.38 -3.86 -3.56
N LEU A 87 6.48 -4.43 -4.76
CA LEU A 87 6.16 -3.72 -6.00
C LEU A 87 4.68 -3.32 -6.06
N TYR A 88 3.76 -4.21 -5.69
CA TYR A 88 2.33 -3.90 -5.58
C TYR A 88 2.05 -2.84 -4.51
N ASP A 89 2.72 -2.91 -3.35
CA ASP A 89 2.54 -1.94 -2.27
C ASP A 89 3.03 -0.53 -2.67
N ILE A 90 4.14 -0.43 -3.40
CA ILE A 90 4.63 0.83 -3.97
C ILE A 90 3.65 1.36 -5.03
N ALA A 91 3.14 0.49 -5.90
CA ALA A 91 2.16 0.89 -6.91
C ALA A 91 0.87 1.42 -6.29
N ILE A 92 0.37 0.76 -5.24
CA ILE A 92 -0.81 1.22 -4.48
C ILE A 92 -0.55 2.57 -3.83
N LEU A 93 0.64 2.76 -3.22
CA LEU A 93 1.02 4.04 -2.63
C LEU A 93 1.00 5.16 -3.69
N LEU A 94 1.64 4.94 -4.83
CA LEU A 94 1.66 5.93 -5.93
C LEU A 94 0.24 6.25 -6.42
N LEU A 95 -0.63 5.25 -6.51
CA LEU A 95 -2.03 5.44 -6.91
C LEU A 95 -2.81 6.29 -5.89
N ILE A 96 -2.59 6.09 -4.60
CA ILE A 96 -3.20 6.91 -3.54
C ILE A 96 -2.69 8.35 -3.62
N ILE A 97 -1.39 8.54 -3.82
CA ILE A 97 -0.78 9.86 -3.92
C ILE A 97 -1.34 10.64 -5.12
N THR A 98 -1.34 10.00 -6.29
CA THR A 98 -1.83 10.62 -7.53
C THR A 98 -3.32 10.97 -7.46
N THR A 99 -4.16 10.09 -6.93
CA THR A 99 -5.59 10.37 -6.73
C THR A 99 -5.82 11.50 -5.73
N THR A 100 -5.03 11.57 -4.66
CA THR A 100 -5.11 12.66 -3.66
C THR A 100 -4.70 14.01 -4.26
N LEU A 101 -3.64 14.05 -5.06
CA LEU A 101 -3.19 15.26 -5.76
C LEU A 101 -4.21 15.73 -6.80
N LEU A 102 -4.78 14.81 -7.58
CA LEU A 102 -5.84 15.12 -8.54
C LEU A 102 -7.08 15.67 -7.83
N CYS A 103 -7.48 15.06 -6.71
CA CYS A 103 -8.59 15.53 -5.89
C CYS A 103 -8.34 16.95 -5.36
N ARG A 104 -7.15 17.23 -4.81
CA ARG A 104 -6.76 18.57 -4.33
C ARG A 104 -6.82 19.61 -5.46
N ASN A 105 -6.24 19.28 -6.62
CA ASN A 105 -6.23 20.19 -7.78
C ASN A 105 -7.65 20.48 -8.27
N PHE A 106 -8.50 19.45 -8.36
CA PHE A 106 -9.90 19.61 -8.71
C PHE A 106 -10.65 20.50 -7.70
N LEU A 107 -10.45 20.25 -6.40
CA LEU A 107 -11.07 21.04 -5.34
C LEU A 107 -10.66 22.52 -5.41
N LEU A 108 -9.39 22.80 -5.67
CA LEU A 108 -8.87 24.17 -5.84
C LEU A 108 -9.41 24.86 -7.10
N THR A 109 -9.67 24.11 -8.17
CA THR A 109 -10.25 24.68 -9.40
C THR A 109 -11.76 24.91 -9.32
N VAL A 110 -12.47 24.14 -8.49
CA VAL A 110 -13.94 24.17 -8.41
C VAL A 110 -14.43 25.02 -7.23
N LEU A 111 -13.68 25.14 -6.12
CA LEU A 111 -14.08 26.03 -5.03
C LEU A 111 -13.94 27.50 -5.45
N PRO A 112 -14.97 28.34 -5.27
CA PRO A 112 -14.84 29.77 -5.46
C PRO A 112 -13.82 30.33 -4.46
N SER A 113 -12.91 31.17 -4.96
CA SER A 113 -11.83 31.84 -4.21
C SER A 113 -12.30 32.58 -2.95
N ASN A 114 -13.59 32.85 -2.81
CA ASN A 114 -14.21 33.51 -1.66
C ASN A 114 -14.34 32.62 -0.41
N LEU A 115 -14.40 31.29 -0.53
CA LEU A 115 -14.44 30.38 0.63
C LEU A 115 -13.03 30.14 1.22
N ILE A 116 -11.98 30.27 0.41
CA ILE A 116 -10.58 30.11 0.81
C ILE A 116 -10.10 31.31 1.65
N LYS A 117 -10.64 32.51 1.41
CA LYS A 117 -10.29 33.75 2.13
C LYS A 117 -10.99 33.92 3.49
N GLY A 118 -11.97 33.08 3.83
CA GLY A 118 -12.74 33.20 5.08
C GLY A 118 -12.20 32.40 6.26
N GLN A 119 -11.12 31.64 6.10
CA GLN A 119 -10.55 30.77 7.15
C GLN A 119 -9.10 31.08 7.55
N TYR A 120 -8.51 32.17 7.02
CA TYR A 120 -7.23 32.71 7.49
C TYR A 120 -7.41 34.12 8.04
#